data_AF-A0A3D4TTF9-F1
#
_entry.id   AF-A0A3D4TTF9-F1
#
_cell.length_a   1.000
_cell.length_b   1.000
_cell.length_c   1.000
_cell.angle_alpha   90.00
_cell.angle_beta   90.00
_cell.angle_gamma   90.00
#
_symmetry.space_group_name_H-M   'P 1'
#
loop_
_entity.id
_entity.type
_entity.pdbx_description
1 polymer ?
#
loop_
_entity_poly.entity_id
_entity_poly.type
_entity_poly.pdbx_seq_one_letter_code
_entity_poly.pdbx_strand_id
1 'polypeptide(L)' 'MSYSLPPLPYAYDALEPHFDARTMEIHHGKHHQTYINNV' A
#
# COMPACT_ATOMS: atom_id res chain seq x y z
N MET A 1 -4.56 1.67 -21.02
CA MET A 1 -3.39 2.29 -20.36
C MET A 1 -3.06 1.43 -19.17
N SER A 2 -1.78 1.10 -18.91
CA SER A 2 -1.41 0.32 -17.72
C SER A 2 -1.26 1.26 -16.52
N TYR A 3 -2.05 1.04 -15.47
CA TYR A 3 -1.84 1.70 -14.20
C TYR A 3 -0.77 0.96 -13.40
N SER A 4 -0.04 1.67 -12.54
CA SER A 4 1.02 1.12 -11.68
C SER A 4 0.79 1.52 -10.23
N LEU A 5 1.16 0.64 -9.29
CA LEU A 5 1.08 0.93 -7.87
C LEU A 5 2.09 2.02 -7.50
N PRO A 6 1.64 3.21 -7.04
CA PRO A 6 2.56 4.26 -6.63
C PRO A 6 3.34 3.82 -5.38
N PRO A 7 4.65 4.09 -5.27
CA PRO A 7 5.37 3.80 -4.06
C PRO A 7 4.89 4.69 -2.90
N LEU A 8 4.94 4.17 -1.68
CA LEU A 8 4.75 5.00 -0.49
C LEU A 8 5.91 6.00 -0.35
N PRO A 9 5.65 7.25 0.06
CA PRO A 9 6.70 8.24 0.30
C PRO A 9 7.39 8.06 1.67
N TYR A 10 7.09 6.97 2.38
CA TYR A 10 7.58 6.64 3.71
C TYR A 10 7.62 5.13 3.91
N ALA A 11 8.36 4.68 4.94
CA ALA A 11 8.43 3.28 5.34
C ALA A 11 7.09 2.77 5.91
N TYR A 12 6.83 1.46 5.85
CA TYR A 12 5.56 0.88 6.28
C TYR A 12 5.23 1.13 7.75
N ASP A 13 6.23 1.32 8.60
CA ASP A 13 6.15 1.58 10.04
C ASP A 13 6.14 3.08 10.41
N ALA A 14 6.25 3.98 9.43
CA ALA A 14 6.40 5.42 9.67
C ALA A 14 5.19 6.08 10.38
N LEU A 15 4.06 5.36 10.47
CA LEU A 15 2.83 5.83 11.08
C LEU A 15 2.54 5.18 12.44
N GLU A 16 3.46 4.38 12.98
CA GLU A 16 3.31 3.83 14.32
C GLU A 16 3.35 4.93 15.41
N PRO A 17 2.60 4.79 16.52
CA PRO A 17 1.72 3.66 16.87
C PRO A 17 0.27 3.84 16.35
N HIS A 18 0.02 4.82 15.47
CA HIS A 18 -1.33 5.13 14.99
C HIS A 18 -1.81 4.16 13.90
N PHE A 19 -0.87 3.65 13.10
CA PHE A 19 -1.11 2.58 12.13
C PHE A 19 0.08 1.61 12.16
N ASP A 20 -0.20 0.32 12.33
CA ASP A 20 0.83 -0.70 12.37
C ASP A 20 1.37 -1.03 10.97
N ALA A 21 2.65 -1.41 10.92
CA ALA A 21 3.32 -1.72 9.66
C ALA A 21 2.64 -2.86 8.89
N ARG A 22 2.11 -3.87 9.58
CA ARG A 22 1.48 -5.04 8.95
C ARG A 22 0.21 -4.66 8.20
N THR A 23 -0.59 -3.76 8.76
CA THR A 23 -1.76 -3.19 8.09
C THR A 23 -1.34 -2.46 6.82
N MET A 24 -0.28 -1.64 6.87
CA MET A 24 0.19 -0.88 5.70
C MET A 24 0.75 -1.78 4.59
N GLU A 25 1.49 -2.85 4.93
CA GLU A 25 1.94 -3.86 3.97
C GLU A 25 0.77 -4.51 3.21
N ILE A 26 -0.29 -4.89 3.94
CA ILE A 26 -1.45 -5.56 3.36
C ILE A 26 -2.29 -4.56 2.55
N HIS A 27 -2.56 -3.38 3.10
CA HIS A 27 -3.37 -2.35 2.44
C HIS A 27 -2.73 -1.92 1.12
N HIS A 28 -1.47 -1.51 1.14
CA HIS A 28 -0.77 -1.01 -0.03
C HIS A 28 -0.39 -2.15 -0.99
N GLY A 29 0.26 -3.21 -0.48
CA GLY A 29 0.84 -4.26 -1.30
C GLY A 29 -0.18 -5.28 -1.83
N LYS A 30 -1.34 -5.44 -1.18
CA LYS A 30 -2.40 -6.36 -1.62
C LYS A 30 -3.63 -5.62 -2.10
N HIS A 31 -4.31 -4.88 -1.22
CA HIS A 31 -5.62 -4.29 -1.57
C HIS A 31 -5.51 -3.26 -2.72
N HIS A 32 -4.61 -2.29 -2.62
CA HIS A 32 -4.41 -1.30 -3.68
C HIS A 32 -3.91 -1.94 -4.98
N GLN A 33 -2.97 -2.88 -4.90
CA GLN A 33 -2.51 -3.64 -6.07
C GLN A 33 -3.65 -4.42 -6.75
N THR A 34 -4.55 -5.03 -5.99
CA THR A 34 -5.73 -5.71 -6.53
C THR A 34 -6.64 -4.75 -7.29
N TYR A 35 -6.86 -3.53 -6.79
CA TYR A 35 -7.65 -2.54 -7.54
C TYR A 35 -7.00 -2.19 -8.87
N ILE A 36 -5.67 -2.04 -8.90
CA ILE A 36 -4.91 -1.74 -10.13
C ILE A 36 -4.99 -2.88 -11.13
N ASN A 37 -4.90 -4.14 -10.67
CA ASN A 37 -4.97 -5.32 -11.53
C ASN A 37 -6.34 -5.51 -12.19
N ASN A 38 -7.40 -4.96 -11.60
CA ASN A 38 -8.79 -5.12 -12.05
C ASN A 38 -9.28 -3.96 -12.93
N VAL A 39 -8.38 -3.04 -13.31
CA VAL A 39 -8.64 -1.89 -14.18
C VAL A 39 -8.02 -2.08 -15.56
#